data_AF-A0A3A8NTE8-F1
#
_entry.id   AF-A0A3A8NTE8-F1
#
_cell.length_a   1.000
_cell.length_b   1.000
_cell.length_c   1.000
_cell.angle_alpha   90.00
_cell.angle_beta   90.00
_cell.angle_gamma   90.00
#
_symmetry.space_group_name_H-M   'P 1'
#
loop_
_entity.id
_entity.type
_entity.pdbx_description
1 polymer ?
#
loop_
_entity_poly.entity_id
_entity_poly.type
_entity_poly.pdbx_seq_one_letter_code
_entity_poly.pdbx_strand_id
1 'polypeptide(L)'
;MEVASALRGLLASLGRWLCLWPCLLTVACVTTSSNTRIPTLQEQCEGGSSSACEAWGQQLTVDSRTEDADRAFGLACAMGATSSCLEQGRLRMERGDLEGAEPPLRKAYDEDLEEGALALADLQEARGDAAGASRFRYEALSIDKSTTEFALGWRIPWNGGLGWALDVNVQPMGLKARRLTLGANLGFDAERTSLNATVGYQHFVTNWMAPYARALVGPHLAGARRNPLNLGAEVGVKFFAGPIGHLGVALGTSYDGSTYTVIEGGLDWVLTLMVLAHL
;
A
#
# COMPACT_ATOMS: atom_id res chain seq x y z
N MET A 1 -28.77 80.19 9.86
CA MET A 1 -27.37 80.60 10.14
C MET A 1 -26.68 79.44 10.83
N GLU A 2 -26.16 78.49 10.06
CA GLU A 2 -25.41 77.33 10.56
C GLU A 2 -24.31 77.01 9.55
N VAL A 3 -23.11 77.54 9.77
CA VAL A 3 -21.90 77.19 9.00
C VAL A 3 -20.74 76.80 9.95
N ALA A 4 -20.99 76.77 11.26
CA ALA A 4 -19.96 76.54 12.28
C ALA A 4 -19.69 75.05 12.60
N SER A 5 -20.44 74.09 12.02
CA SER A 5 -20.24 72.66 12.30
C SER A 5 -19.34 71.93 11.29
N ALA A 6 -19.10 72.49 10.10
CA ALA A 6 -18.37 71.80 9.03
C ALA A 6 -16.83 71.91 9.13
N LEU A 7 -16.28 72.85 9.90
CA LEU A 7 -14.83 73.08 10.00
C LEU A 7 -14.14 72.39 11.19
N ARG A 8 -14.88 71.74 12.10
CA ARG A 8 -14.30 70.97 13.21
C ARG A 8 -13.96 69.51 12.86
N GLY A 9 -14.47 68.98 11.75
CA GLY A 9 -14.19 67.59 11.31
C GLY A 9 -12.87 67.39 10.57
N LEU A 10 -12.37 68.42 9.88
CA LEU A 10 -11.18 68.30 9.02
C LEU A 10 -9.84 68.38 9.78
N LEU A 11 -9.79 69.10 10.91
CA LEU A 11 -8.58 69.20 11.75
C LEU A 11 -8.39 68.03 12.71
N ALA A 12 -9.41 67.19 12.91
CA ALA A 12 -9.33 65.99 13.76
C ALA A 12 -8.74 64.75 13.04
N SER A 13 -8.58 64.80 11.70
CA SER A 13 -8.07 63.65 10.91
C SER A 13 -6.55 63.68 10.67
N LEU A 14 -5.90 64.85 10.78
CA LEU A 14 -4.45 65.01 10.59
C LEU A 14 -3.62 64.68 11.85
N GLY A 15 -4.22 64.71 13.04
CA GLY A 15 -3.54 64.38 14.30
C GLY A 15 -3.43 62.87 14.60
N ARG A 16 -4.18 62.01 13.90
CA ARG A 16 -4.16 60.55 14.10
C ARG A 16 -3.09 59.82 13.28
N TRP A 17 -2.42 60.49 12.34
CA TRP A 17 -1.40 59.89 11.48
C TRP A 17 0.06 60.13 11.94
N LEU A 18 0.28 60.83 13.06
CA LEU A 18 1.62 61.12 13.59
C LEU A 18 2.02 60.23 14.79
N CYS A 19 1.14 59.36 15.29
CA CYS A 19 1.45 58.44 16.39
C CYS A 19 1.80 57.01 15.94
N LEU A 20 1.79 56.71 14.63
CA LEU A 20 2.14 55.38 14.12
C LEU A 20 3.56 55.29 13.54
N TRP A 21 4.30 56.39 13.50
CA TRP A 21 5.67 56.40 12.95
C TRP A 21 6.81 55.93 13.88
N PRO A 22 6.71 55.87 15.23
CA PRO A 22 7.83 55.37 16.02
C PRO A 22 7.92 53.84 16.12
N CYS A 23 6.88 53.09 15.72
CA CYS A 23 6.87 51.62 15.88
C CYS A 23 7.51 50.85 14.71
N LEU A 24 7.96 51.52 13.64
CA LEU A 24 8.50 50.87 12.44
C LEU A 24 10.03 50.86 12.36
N LEU A 25 10.76 51.31 13.40
CA LEU A 25 12.22 51.47 13.33
C LEU A 25 13.04 50.76 14.41
N THR A 26 12.49 49.79 15.15
CA THR A 26 13.29 48.94 16.06
C THR A 26 12.82 47.49 16.12
N VAL A 27 12.67 46.85 14.96
CA VAL A 27 12.95 45.41 14.87
C VAL A 27 14.28 45.28 14.16
N ALA A 28 15.36 45.62 14.87
CA ALA A 28 16.65 45.05 14.54
C ALA A 28 16.51 43.56 14.81
N CYS A 29 16.17 42.78 13.78
CA CYS A 29 16.42 41.36 13.80
C CYS A 29 17.91 41.18 14.09
N VAL A 30 18.24 40.92 15.35
CA VAL A 30 19.47 40.21 15.70
C VAL A 30 19.28 38.82 15.11
N THR A 31 19.52 38.73 13.80
CA THR A 31 19.90 37.47 13.18
C THR A 31 21.29 37.22 13.69
N THR A 32 21.38 36.61 14.88
CA THR A 32 22.54 35.78 15.14
C THR A 32 22.53 34.76 14.02
N SER A 33 23.38 35.00 13.01
CA SER A 33 23.81 33.97 12.09
C SER A 33 24.52 32.92 12.96
N SER A 34 23.71 32.06 13.59
CA SER A 34 24.21 30.79 14.05
C SER A 34 24.63 30.10 12.77
N ASN A 35 25.95 30.01 12.58
CA ASN A 35 26.59 29.35 11.47
C ASN A 35 26.35 27.84 11.66
N THR A 36 25.09 27.43 11.55
CA THR A 36 24.65 26.05 11.70
C THR A 36 25.00 25.37 10.40
N ARG A 37 26.21 24.81 10.36
CA ARG A 37 26.62 23.89 9.31
C ARG A 37 25.57 22.78 9.24
N ILE A 38 24.90 22.65 8.11
CA ILE A 38 24.01 21.52 7.84
C ILE A 38 24.92 20.28 7.72
N PRO A 39 24.72 19.24 8.55
CA PRO A 39 25.54 18.03 8.48
C PRO A 39 25.36 17.33 7.13
N THR A 40 26.42 16.74 6.61
CA THR A 40 26.35 16.00 5.33
C THR A 40 25.55 14.71 5.49
N LEU A 41 25.12 14.10 4.37
CA LEU A 41 24.45 12.79 4.41
C LEU A 41 25.30 11.71 5.08
N GLN A 42 26.63 11.74 4.84
CA GLN A 42 27.58 10.87 5.53
C GLN A 42 27.55 11.07 7.04
N GLU A 43 27.66 12.32 7.51
CA GLU A 43 27.67 12.62 8.94
C GLU A 43 26.35 12.22 9.61
N GLN A 44 25.23 12.41 8.93
CA GLN A 44 23.91 11.98 9.41
C GLN A 44 23.79 10.45 9.44
N CYS A 45 24.32 9.76 8.43
CA CYS A 45 24.36 8.30 8.36
C CYS A 45 25.22 7.72 9.49
N GLU A 46 26.45 8.23 9.66
CA GLU A 46 27.35 7.85 10.76
C GLU A 46 26.76 8.21 12.13
N GLY A 47 25.92 9.24 12.19
CA GLY A 47 25.10 9.60 13.35
C GLY A 47 23.90 8.69 13.63
N GLY A 48 23.68 7.64 12.83
CA GLY A 48 22.64 6.62 13.04
C GLY A 48 21.31 6.88 12.34
N SER A 49 21.27 7.77 11.34
CA SER A 49 20.06 7.97 10.52
C SER A 49 20.02 6.96 9.37
N SER A 50 19.09 6.00 9.42
CA SER A 50 18.91 4.99 8.37
C SER A 50 18.53 5.61 7.02
N SER A 51 17.63 6.60 7.02
CA SER A 51 17.22 7.32 5.81
C SER A 51 18.34 8.15 5.21
N ALA A 52 19.23 8.71 6.05
CA ALA A 52 20.42 9.40 5.56
C ALA A 52 21.43 8.43 4.93
N CYS A 53 21.62 7.24 5.53
CA CYS A 53 22.46 6.19 4.95
C CYS A 53 21.92 5.71 3.60
N GLU A 54 20.60 5.54 3.46
CA GLU A 54 19.97 5.15 2.19
C GLU A 54 20.18 6.22 1.11
N ALA A 55 19.87 7.49 1.42
CA ALA A 55 20.08 8.60 0.50
C ALA A 55 21.56 8.75 0.11
N TRP A 56 22.47 8.56 1.07
CA TRP A 56 23.91 8.59 0.81
C TRP A 56 24.36 7.43 -0.08
N GLY A 57 23.89 6.21 0.18
CA GLY A 57 24.16 5.03 -0.65
C GLY A 57 23.69 5.20 -2.09
N GLN A 58 22.50 5.78 -2.29
CA GLN A 58 22.00 6.13 -3.62
C GLN A 58 22.92 7.14 -4.33
N GLN A 59 23.33 8.21 -3.64
CA GLN A 59 24.28 9.17 -4.20
C GLN A 59 25.61 8.50 -4.58
N LEU A 60 26.16 7.66 -3.71
CA LEU A 60 27.41 6.95 -3.96
C LEU A 60 27.32 5.99 -5.14
N THR A 61 26.15 5.38 -5.37
CA THR A 61 25.87 4.53 -6.53
C THR A 61 25.93 5.34 -7.82
N VAL A 62 25.29 6.53 -7.84
CA VAL A 62 25.37 7.47 -8.97
C VAL A 62 26.81 7.91 -9.22
N ASP A 63 27.56 8.17 -8.16
CA ASP A 63 28.97 8.56 -8.21
C ASP A 63 29.90 7.39 -8.58
N SER A 64 29.37 6.18 -8.85
CA SER A 64 30.12 4.95 -9.14
C SER A 64 31.08 4.51 -8.02
N ARG A 65 30.85 4.96 -6.79
CA ARG A 65 31.61 4.59 -5.58
C ARG A 65 30.98 3.36 -4.92
N THR A 66 31.00 2.24 -5.64
CA THR A 66 30.24 1.02 -5.28
C THR A 66 30.63 0.42 -3.93
N GLU A 67 31.90 0.44 -3.53
CA GLU A 67 32.32 -0.05 -2.21
C GLU A 67 31.79 0.82 -1.06
N ASP A 68 31.76 2.13 -1.26
CA ASP A 68 31.20 3.05 -0.26
C ASP A 68 29.67 2.93 -0.22
N ALA A 69 29.03 2.76 -1.37
CA ALA A 69 27.59 2.53 -1.47
C ALA A 69 27.19 1.25 -0.73
N ASP A 70 27.94 0.15 -0.92
CA ASP A 70 27.74 -1.12 -0.19
C ASP A 70 27.76 -0.93 1.32
N ARG A 71 28.70 -0.11 1.82
CA ARG A 71 28.85 0.20 3.24
C ARG A 71 27.68 1.04 3.74
N ALA A 72 27.28 2.07 3.00
CA ALA A 72 26.18 2.95 3.36
C ALA A 72 24.85 2.18 3.41
N PHE A 73 24.55 1.38 2.38
CA PHE A 73 23.37 0.50 2.38
C PHE A 73 23.45 -0.58 3.48
N GLY A 74 24.63 -1.12 3.76
CA GLY A 74 24.83 -2.05 4.87
C GLY A 74 24.51 -1.45 6.23
N LEU A 75 24.89 -0.19 6.48
CA LEU A 75 24.52 0.53 7.70
C LEU A 75 23.01 0.74 7.78
N ALA A 76 22.37 1.21 6.70
CA ALA A 76 20.91 1.37 6.64
C ALA A 76 20.18 0.04 6.87
N CYS A 77 20.63 -1.03 6.22
CA CYS A 77 20.11 -2.38 6.39
C CYS A 77 20.26 -2.87 7.83
N ALA A 78 21.41 -2.65 8.47
CA ALA A 78 21.62 -2.99 9.88
C ALA A 78 20.67 -2.25 10.82
N MET A 79 20.29 -1.01 10.47
CA MET A 79 19.32 -0.19 11.18
C MET A 79 17.85 -0.51 10.85
N GLY A 80 17.58 -1.53 10.01
CA GLY A 80 16.24 -2.01 9.72
C GLY A 80 15.60 -1.46 8.44
N ALA A 81 16.32 -0.68 7.63
CA ALA A 81 15.83 -0.29 6.31
C ALA A 81 15.93 -1.48 5.34
N THR A 82 14.85 -2.24 5.20
CA THR A 82 14.77 -3.44 4.35
C THR A 82 15.03 -3.14 2.86
N SER A 83 14.60 -1.96 2.37
CA SER A 83 14.94 -1.47 1.03
C SER A 83 16.45 -1.42 0.80
N SER A 84 17.21 -0.95 1.79
CA SER A 84 18.67 -0.87 1.71
C SER A 84 19.35 -2.23 1.74
N CYS A 85 18.75 -3.23 2.38
CA CYS A 85 19.23 -4.61 2.31
C CYS A 85 19.15 -5.15 0.86
N LEU A 86 18.07 -4.86 0.14
CA LEU A 86 17.96 -5.25 -1.28
C LEU A 86 19.04 -4.59 -2.14
N GLU A 87 19.20 -3.28 -2.00
CA GLU A 87 20.17 -2.51 -2.80
C GLU A 87 21.60 -2.97 -2.54
N GLN A 88 21.96 -3.24 -1.27
CA GLN A 88 23.26 -3.82 -0.94
C GLN A 88 23.47 -5.17 -1.62
N GLY A 89 22.47 -6.07 -1.56
CA GLY A 89 22.54 -7.39 -2.16
C GLY A 89 22.70 -7.33 -3.69
N ARG A 90 21.91 -6.50 -4.36
CA ARG A 90 21.98 -6.28 -5.82
C ARG A 90 23.35 -5.75 -6.23
N LEU A 91 23.87 -4.75 -5.52
CA LEU A 91 25.20 -4.18 -5.78
C LEU A 91 26.33 -5.20 -5.63
N ARG A 92 26.19 -6.17 -4.72
CA ARG A 92 27.15 -7.29 -4.58
C ARG A 92 27.01 -8.29 -5.73
N MET A 93 25.79 -8.63 -6.13
CA MET A 93 25.54 -9.49 -7.29
C MET A 93 26.11 -8.90 -8.58
N GLU A 94 25.93 -7.61 -8.82
CA GLU A 94 26.47 -6.91 -10.00
C GLU A 94 28.00 -6.96 -10.08
N ARG A 95 28.66 -7.02 -8.92
CA ARG A 95 30.13 -7.18 -8.81
C ARG A 95 30.58 -8.65 -8.83
N GLY A 96 29.64 -9.59 -8.95
CA GLY A 96 29.93 -11.03 -8.91
C GLY A 96 30.18 -11.59 -7.51
N ASP A 97 29.98 -10.80 -6.45
CA ASP A 97 30.06 -11.24 -5.06
C ASP A 97 28.76 -11.93 -4.64
N LEU A 98 28.53 -13.11 -5.19
CA LEU A 98 27.30 -13.89 -4.95
C LEU A 98 27.21 -14.38 -3.50
N GLU A 99 28.34 -14.66 -2.85
CA GLU A 99 28.37 -15.09 -1.44
C GLU A 99 28.04 -13.91 -0.52
N GLY A 100 28.65 -12.74 -0.74
CA GLY A 100 28.36 -11.55 0.02
C GLY A 100 26.96 -10.98 -0.22
N ALA A 101 26.34 -11.25 -1.37
CA ALA A 101 24.98 -10.81 -1.66
C ALA A 101 23.91 -11.53 -0.82
N GLU A 102 24.14 -12.78 -0.41
CA GLU A 102 23.10 -13.57 0.24
C GLU A 102 22.62 -13.02 1.59
N PRO A 103 23.49 -12.65 2.55
CA PRO A 103 23.04 -12.19 3.85
C PRO A 103 22.06 -11.00 3.84
N PRO A 104 22.33 -9.90 3.09
CA PRO A 104 21.37 -8.80 3.04
C PRO A 104 20.08 -9.16 2.29
N LEU A 105 20.15 -9.96 1.22
CA LEU A 105 18.94 -10.43 0.51
C LEU A 105 18.10 -11.39 1.37
N ARG A 106 18.75 -12.25 2.15
CA ARG A 106 18.10 -13.14 3.13
C ARG A 106 17.37 -12.32 4.18
N LYS A 107 18.00 -11.28 4.73
CA LYS A 107 17.36 -10.39 5.68
C LYS A 107 16.11 -9.72 5.08
N ALA A 108 16.18 -9.23 3.84
CA ALA A 108 15.01 -8.65 3.17
C ALA A 108 13.86 -9.68 3.01
N TYR A 109 14.17 -10.93 2.66
CA TYR A 109 13.17 -11.99 2.61
C TYR A 109 12.58 -12.32 3.99
N ASP A 110 13.43 -12.41 5.03
CA ASP A 110 12.99 -12.80 6.38
C ASP A 110 12.05 -11.75 7.01
N GLU A 111 12.09 -10.52 6.50
CA GLU A 111 11.18 -9.42 6.83
C GLU A 111 9.93 -9.38 5.91
N ASP A 112 9.60 -10.52 5.27
CA ASP A 112 8.44 -10.72 4.41
C ASP A 112 8.34 -9.69 3.27
N LEU A 113 9.47 -9.35 2.63
CA LEU A 113 9.50 -8.48 1.45
C LEU A 113 9.51 -9.30 0.15
N GLU A 114 8.53 -9.08 -0.74
CA GLU A 114 8.39 -9.84 -2.00
C GLU A 114 9.67 -9.74 -2.85
N GLU A 115 10.22 -8.54 -2.99
CA GLU A 115 11.43 -8.29 -3.76
C GLU A 115 12.66 -9.00 -3.18
N GLY A 116 12.66 -9.31 -1.88
CA GLY A 116 13.72 -10.10 -1.23
C GLY A 116 13.73 -11.55 -1.72
N ALA A 117 12.54 -12.15 -1.88
CA ALA A 117 12.41 -13.48 -2.48
C ALA A 117 12.85 -13.47 -3.94
N LEU A 118 12.44 -12.47 -4.73
CA LEU A 118 12.83 -12.37 -6.14
C LEU A 118 14.34 -12.17 -6.30
N ALA A 119 14.95 -11.30 -5.49
CA ALA A 119 16.40 -11.09 -5.53
C ALA A 119 17.19 -12.35 -5.14
N LEU A 120 16.70 -13.13 -4.17
CA LEU A 120 17.29 -14.44 -3.87
C LEU A 120 17.11 -15.43 -5.02
N ALA A 121 16.01 -15.37 -5.78
CA ALA A 121 15.86 -16.20 -6.96
C ALA A 121 16.92 -15.86 -8.02
N ASP A 122 17.13 -14.57 -8.27
CA ASP A 122 18.14 -14.10 -9.22
C ASP A 122 19.55 -14.48 -8.75
N LEU A 123 19.81 -14.43 -7.44
CA LEU A 123 21.06 -14.91 -6.84
C LEU A 123 21.28 -16.42 -7.09
N GLN A 124 20.25 -17.26 -6.88
CA GLN A 124 20.35 -18.69 -7.15
C GLN A 124 20.58 -18.97 -8.63
N GLU A 125 19.93 -18.21 -9.52
CA GLU A 125 20.15 -18.32 -10.96
C GLU A 125 21.57 -17.92 -11.36
N ALA A 126 22.13 -16.86 -10.77
CA ALA A 126 23.53 -16.47 -10.98
C ALA A 126 24.52 -17.55 -10.50
N ARG A 127 24.15 -18.34 -9.49
CA ARG A 127 24.91 -19.53 -9.03
C ARG A 127 24.67 -20.79 -9.87
N GLY A 128 23.74 -20.75 -10.82
CA GLY A 128 23.33 -21.90 -11.64
C GLY A 128 22.34 -22.86 -10.97
N ASP A 129 21.77 -22.50 -9.80
CA ASP A 129 20.72 -23.28 -9.14
C ASP A 129 19.32 -22.86 -9.62
N ALA A 130 18.93 -23.38 -10.77
CA ALA A 130 17.60 -23.14 -11.34
C ALA A 130 16.45 -23.64 -10.44
N ALA A 131 16.67 -24.70 -9.65
CA ALA A 131 15.65 -25.25 -8.77
C ALA A 131 15.43 -24.34 -7.54
N GLY A 132 16.52 -23.85 -6.95
CA GLY A 132 16.50 -22.84 -5.89
C GLY A 132 15.85 -21.54 -6.36
N ALA A 133 16.18 -21.08 -7.58
CA ALA A 133 15.57 -19.89 -8.17
C ALA A 133 14.05 -20.05 -8.33
N SER A 134 13.60 -21.17 -8.88
CA SER A 134 12.17 -21.46 -9.06
C SER A 134 11.42 -21.51 -7.73
N ARG A 135 12.03 -22.08 -6.67
CA ARG A 135 11.44 -22.12 -5.33
C ARG A 135 11.18 -20.71 -4.80
N PHE A 136 12.17 -19.83 -4.88
CA PHE A 136 12.02 -18.46 -4.38
C PHE A 136 11.01 -17.64 -5.20
N ARG A 137 10.97 -17.81 -6.53
CA ARG A 137 9.93 -17.19 -7.37
C ARG A 137 8.53 -17.66 -6.99
N TYR A 138 8.37 -18.93 -6.64
CA TYR A 138 7.08 -19.46 -6.18
C TYR A 138 6.67 -18.93 -4.81
N GLU A 139 7.64 -18.71 -3.91
CA GLU A 139 7.39 -18.16 -2.58
C GLU A 139 7.04 -16.67 -2.63
N ALA A 140 7.68 -15.89 -3.51
CA ALA A 140 7.39 -14.47 -3.73
C ALA A 140 5.89 -14.21 -4.00
N LEU A 141 5.21 -15.11 -4.71
CA LEU A 141 3.77 -15.01 -5.01
C LEU A 141 2.87 -14.93 -3.76
N SER A 142 3.38 -15.32 -2.60
CA SER A 142 2.64 -15.38 -1.34
C SER A 142 2.90 -14.22 -0.40
N ILE A 143 3.99 -13.48 -0.63
CA ILE A 143 4.49 -12.39 0.20
C ILE A 143 3.74 -11.09 -0.15
N ASP A 144 3.59 -10.19 0.81
CA ASP A 144 2.93 -8.88 0.65
C ASP A 144 1.49 -8.91 0.12
N LYS A 145 0.78 -10.05 0.26
CA LYS A 145 -0.66 -10.13 -0.04
C LYS A 145 -1.45 -10.12 1.25
N SER A 146 -2.41 -9.22 1.34
CA SER A 146 -3.25 -9.07 2.52
C SER A 146 -3.95 -10.35 2.93
N THR A 147 -3.99 -10.65 4.22
CA THR A 147 -4.78 -11.74 4.80
C THR A 147 -6.26 -11.40 4.93
N THR A 148 -6.62 -10.12 4.76
CA THR A 148 -7.98 -9.59 4.84
C THR A 148 -8.30 -8.79 3.60
N GLU A 149 -9.42 -9.08 2.96
CA GLU A 149 -9.88 -8.34 1.79
C GLU A 149 -11.20 -7.67 2.12
N PHE A 150 -11.28 -6.40 1.77
CA PHE A 150 -12.51 -5.63 1.80
C PHE A 150 -12.77 -5.15 0.38
N ALA A 151 -13.80 -5.64 -0.29
CA ALA A 151 -14.06 -5.27 -1.68
C ALA A 151 -15.47 -4.70 -1.85
N LEU A 152 -15.53 -3.62 -2.64
CA LEU A 152 -16.79 -3.01 -3.08
C LEU A 152 -16.90 -3.22 -4.58
N GLY A 153 -18.03 -3.76 -5.02
CA GLY A 153 -18.23 -4.09 -6.42
C GLY A 153 -19.58 -3.70 -6.96
N TRP A 154 -19.63 -3.54 -8.29
CA TRP A 154 -20.86 -3.50 -9.04
C TRP A 154 -21.22 -4.91 -9.48
N ARG A 155 -22.45 -5.32 -9.18
CA ARG A 155 -23.02 -6.57 -9.64
C ARG A 155 -23.97 -6.25 -10.79
N ILE A 156 -23.73 -6.83 -11.95
CA ILE A 156 -24.47 -6.54 -13.17
C ILE A 156 -25.18 -7.83 -13.61
N PRO A 157 -26.47 -8.00 -13.23
CA PRO A 157 -27.26 -9.15 -13.66
C PRO A 157 -27.46 -9.15 -15.17
N TRP A 158 -27.38 -10.33 -15.80
CA TRP A 158 -27.53 -10.47 -17.26
C TRP A 158 -28.96 -10.30 -17.75
N ASN A 159 -29.93 -10.42 -16.84
CA ASN A 159 -31.33 -10.07 -17.09
C ASN A 159 -31.61 -8.55 -17.01
N GLY A 160 -30.56 -7.73 -16.83
CA GLY A 160 -30.65 -6.29 -16.72
C GLY A 160 -30.74 -5.80 -15.27
N GLY A 161 -30.38 -4.53 -15.07
CA GLY A 161 -30.27 -3.90 -13.75
C GLY A 161 -28.83 -3.59 -13.35
N LEU A 162 -28.68 -2.98 -12.18
CA LEU A 162 -27.40 -2.69 -11.56
C LEU A 162 -27.54 -2.85 -10.05
N GLY A 163 -26.70 -3.68 -9.48
CA GLY A 163 -26.57 -3.89 -8.05
C GLY A 163 -25.18 -3.56 -7.54
N TRP A 164 -25.02 -3.67 -6.23
CA TRP A 164 -23.77 -3.49 -5.51
C TRP A 164 -23.46 -4.75 -4.72
N ALA A 165 -22.18 -5.02 -4.52
CA ALA A 165 -21.67 -6.08 -3.66
C ALA A 165 -20.67 -5.47 -2.67
N LEU A 166 -20.75 -5.93 -1.43
CA LEU A 166 -19.73 -5.69 -0.42
C LEU A 166 -19.21 -7.05 0.05
N ASP A 167 -17.91 -7.24 -0.05
CA ASP A 167 -17.22 -8.47 0.29
C ASP A 167 -16.21 -8.23 1.40
N VAL A 168 -16.28 -9.07 2.44
CA VAL A 168 -15.29 -9.12 3.51
C VAL A 168 -14.77 -10.54 3.60
N ASN A 169 -13.52 -10.75 3.20
CA ASN A 169 -12.89 -12.06 3.21
C ASN A 169 -11.66 -12.08 4.12
N VAL A 170 -11.46 -13.20 4.79
CA VAL A 170 -10.24 -13.55 5.52
C VAL A 170 -9.57 -14.73 4.84
N GLN A 171 -8.25 -14.79 4.90
CA GLN A 171 -7.43 -15.80 4.26
C GLN A 171 -6.60 -16.52 5.34
N PRO A 172 -7.25 -17.35 6.18
CA PRO A 172 -6.62 -17.94 7.36
C PRO A 172 -5.53 -18.98 7.01
N MET A 173 -5.47 -19.42 5.75
CA MET A 173 -4.48 -20.39 5.28
C MET A 173 -3.81 -19.89 4.02
N GLY A 174 -2.60 -19.35 4.18
CA GLY A 174 -1.66 -19.12 3.09
C GLY A 174 -0.76 -20.34 2.90
N LEU A 175 -1.05 -21.17 1.90
CA LEU A 175 -0.17 -22.26 1.46
C LEU A 175 0.66 -21.76 0.27
N LYS A 176 1.64 -20.91 0.56
CA LYS A 176 2.43 -20.20 -0.47
C LYS A 176 1.48 -19.47 -1.44
N ALA A 177 1.61 -19.70 -2.74
CA ALA A 177 0.81 -19.04 -3.77
C ALA A 177 -0.69 -19.41 -3.75
N ARG A 178 -1.14 -20.27 -2.82
CA ARG A 178 -2.53 -20.75 -2.74
C ARG A 178 -3.16 -20.31 -1.45
N ARG A 179 -4.40 -19.82 -1.53
CA ARG A 179 -5.13 -19.33 -0.38
C ARG A 179 -6.55 -19.86 -0.34
N LEU A 180 -6.97 -20.29 0.85
CA LEU A 180 -8.38 -20.50 1.13
C LEU A 180 -8.96 -19.18 1.62
N THR A 181 -10.05 -18.74 1.01
CA THR A 181 -10.80 -17.54 1.42
C THR A 181 -12.06 -17.98 2.17
N LEU A 182 -12.33 -17.34 3.30
CA LEU A 182 -13.59 -17.45 4.03
C LEU A 182 -14.14 -16.04 4.17
N GLY A 183 -15.43 -15.81 3.94
CA GLY A 183 -15.93 -14.45 4.00
C GLY A 183 -17.43 -14.32 4.08
N ALA A 184 -17.86 -13.07 3.97
CA ALA A 184 -19.24 -12.66 3.86
C ALA A 184 -19.41 -11.74 2.65
N ASN A 185 -20.48 -11.96 1.90
CA ASN A 185 -20.89 -11.18 0.74
C ASN A 185 -22.27 -10.59 1.01
N LEU A 186 -22.37 -9.27 0.94
CA LEU A 186 -23.60 -8.50 1.00
C LEU A 186 -23.95 -8.02 -0.41
N GLY A 187 -24.99 -8.59 -0.99
CA GLY A 187 -25.47 -8.21 -2.32
C GLY A 187 -26.71 -7.34 -2.22
N PHE A 188 -26.72 -6.21 -2.93
CA PHE A 188 -27.84 -5.29 -3.06
C PHE A 188 -28.21 -5.16 -4.54
N ASP A 189 -29.46 -5.40 -4.88
CA ASP A 189 -30.04 -5.18 -6.19
C ASP A 189 -31.40 -4.48 -6.00
N ALA A 190 -31.94 -3.85 -7.04
CA ALA A 190 -33.21 -3.13 -7.01
C ALA A 190 -34.37 -3.99 -6.47
N GLU A 191 -34.30 -5.30 -6.66
CA GLU A 191 -35.34 -6.23 -6.21
C GLU A 191 -34.95 -7.10 -5.01
N ARG A 192 -33.66 -7.19 -4.65
CA ARG A 192 -33.16 -8.22 -3.73
C ARG A 192 -32.01 -7.73 -2.87
N THR A 193 -32.02 -8.14 -1.61
CA THR A 193 -30.88 -8.03 -0.72
C THR A 193 -30.49 -9.44 -0.25
N SER A 194 -29.22 -9.78 -0.30
CA SER A 194 -28.70 -11.08 0.13
C SER A 194 -27.51 -10.91 1.08
N LEU A 195 -27.41 -11.83 2.04
CA LEU A 195 -26.25 -11.97 2.91
C LEU A 195 -25.77 -13.41 2.76
N ASN A 196 -24.58 -13.60 2.22
CA ASN A 196 -24.02 -14.91 1.92
C ASN A 196 -22.73 -15.09 2.70
N ALA A 197 -22.54 -16.26 3.31
CA ALA A 197 -21.22 -16.75 3.67
C ALA A 197 -20.52 -17.27 2.41
N THR A 198 -19.22 -17.05 2.30
CA THR A 198 -18.40 -17.47 1.16
C THR A 198 -17.26 -18.38 1.61
N VAL A 199 -17.01 -19.40 0.80
CA VAL A 199 -15.80 -20.22 0.89
C VAL A 199 -15.19 -20.28 -0.49
N GLY A 200 -13.93 -19.91 -0.62
CA GLY A 200 -13.27 -19.84 -1.91
C GLY A 200 -11.81 -20.28 -1.87
N TYR A 201 -11.27 -20.36 -3.06
CA TYR A 201 -9.90 -20.73 -3.35
C TYR A 201 -9.33 -19.72 -4.33
N GLN A 202 -8.11 -19.29 -4.06
CA GLN A 202 -7.35 -18.35 -4.88
C GLN A 202 -5.96 -18.90 -5.14
N HIS A 203 -5.45 -18.72 -6.36
CA HIS A 203 -4.11 -19.14 -6.75
C HIS A 203 -3.38 -17.99 -7.43
N PHE A 204 -2.34 -17.45 -6.80
CA PHE A 204 -1.45 -16.48 -7.41
C PHE A 204 -0.64 -17.17 -8.49
N VAL A 205 -0.82 -16.71 -9.73
CA VAL A 205 -0.05 -17.20 -10.89
C VAL A 205 1.05 -16.22 -11.27
N THR A 206 0.86 -14.94 -10.92
CA THR A 206 1.88 -13.90 -10.91
C THR A 206 1.74 -13.10 -9.61
N ASN A 207 2.70 -12.22 -9.32
CA ASN A 207 2.63 -11.35 -8.15
C ASN A 207 1.50 -10.31 -8.21
N TRP A 208 1.03 -9.98 -9.42
CA TRP A 208 -0.05 -9.02 -9.65
C TRP A 208 -1.36 -9.69 -10.06
N MET A 209 -1.46 -11.01 -10.23
CA MET A 209 -2.68 -11.68 -10.71
C MET A 209 -2.97 -12.99 -9.98
N ALA A 210 -4.22 -13.14 -9.54
CA ALA A 210 -4.72 -14.40 -9.01
C ALA A 210 -6.12 -14.74 -9.54
N PRO A 211 -6.29 -15.84 -10.32
CA PRO A 211 -7.59 -16.45 -10.48
C PRO A 211 -8.14 -16.96 -9.15
N TYR A 212 -9.46 -16.90 -9.00
CA TYR A 212 -10.17 -17.40 -7.84
C TYR A 212 -11.51 -18.04 -8.22
N ALA A 213 -12.00 -18.88 -7.30
CA ALA A 213 -13.34 -19.45 -7.35
C ALA A 213 -13.91 -19.46 -5.94
N ARG A 214 -15.20 -19.19 -5.77
CA ARG A 214 -15.89 -19.24 -4.48
C ARG A 214 -17.30 -19.79 -4.60
N ALA A 215 -17.72 -20.50 -3.57
CA ALA A 215 -19.11 -20.86 -3.33
C ALA A 215 -19.73 -19.86 -2.35
N LEU A 216 -21.01 -19.56 -2.54
CA LEU A 216 -21.79 -18.66 -1.71
C LEU A 216 -23.01 -19.39 -1.16
N VAL A 217 -23.30 -19.22 0.12
CA VAL A 217 -24.51 -19.75 0.75
C VAL A 217 -25.03 -18.78 1.80
N GLY A 218 -26.32 -18.49 1.78
CA GLY A 218 -26.93 -17.67 2.84
C GLY A 218 -28.35 -17.27 2.56
N PRO A 219 -29.00 -16.55 3.49
CA PRO A 219 -30.38 -16.13 3.31
C PRO A 219 -30.53 -14.96 2.34
N HIS A 220 -31.70 -14.89 1.69
CA HIS A 220 -32.19 -13.63 1.15
C HIS A 220 -32.84 -12.80 2.28
N LEU A 221 -32.44 -11.54 2.42
CA LEU A 221 -32.96 -10.63 3.45
C LEU A 221 -34.25 -9.94 3.01
N ALA A 222 -34.43 -9.71 1.70
CA ALA A 222 -35.63 -9.14 1.11
C ALA A 222 -35.79 -9.59 -0.36
N GLY A 223 -37.04 -9.72 -0.83
CA GLY A 223 -37.37 -9.95 -2.25
C GLY A 223 -37.51 -11.41 -2.71
N ALA A 224 -37.25 -12.41 -1.85
CA ALA A 224 -37.36 -13.81 -2.25
C ALA A 224 -38.80 -14.36 -2.18
N ARG A 225 -39.35 -14.81 -3.33
CA ARG A 225 -40.72 -15.37 -3.42
C ARG A 225 -40.81 -16.90 -3.35
N ARG A 226 -39.69 -17.65 -3.41
CA ARG A 226 -39.75 -19.13 -3.52
C ARG A 226 -38.72 -19.94 -2.75
N ASN A 227 -37.52 -19.42 -2.45
CA ASN A 227 -36.50 -20.17 -1.72
C ASN A 227 -35.83 -19.26 -0.68
N PRO A 228 -35.80 -19.64 0.62
CA PRO A 228 -35.21 -18.79 1.66
C PRO A 228 -33.68 -18.75 1.61
N LEU A 229 -33.07 -19.74 0.93
CA LEU A 229 -31.63 -19.90 0.81
C LEU A 229 -31.16 -19.55 -0.60
N ASN A 230 -30.16 -18.69 -0.66
CA ASN A 230 -29.31 -18.45 -1.81
C ASN A 230 -28.15 -19.46 -1.79
N LEU A 231 -27.94 -20.13 -2.91
CA LEU A 231 -26.76 -20.97 -3.17
C LEU A 231 -26.18 -20.50 -4.49
N GLY A 232 -24.89 -20.20 -4.52
CA GLY A 232 -24.24 -19.70 -5.73
C GLY A 232 -22.78 -20.06 -5.82
N ALA A 233 -22.20 -19.75 -6.97
CA ALA A 233 -20.78 -19.86 -7.21
C ALA A 233 -20.32 -18.66 -8.04
N GLU A 234 -19.06 -18.29 -7.86
CA GLU A 234 -18.41 -17.23 -8.60
C GLU A 234 -16.99 -17.65 -8.96
N VAL A 235 -16.56 -17.29 -10.16
CA VAL A 235 -15.20 -17.49 -10.67
C VAL A 235 -14.72 -16.19 -11.27
N GLY A 236 -13.47 -15.83 -11.00
CA GLY A 236 -12.94 -14.54 -11.42
C GLY A 236 -11.43 -14.47 -11.40
N VAL A 237 -10.94 -13.28 -11.71
CA VAL A 237 -9.53 -12.91 -11.60
C VAL A 237 -9.43 -11.63 -10.81
N LYS A 238 -8.46 -11.57 -9.91
CA LYS A 238 -8.04 -10.37 -9.21
C LYS A 238 -6.68 -9.90 -9.70
N PHE A 239 -6.54 -8.59 -9.80
CA PHE A 239 -5.32 -7.88 -10.13
C PHE A 239 -4.85 -7.09 -8.91
N PHE A 240 -3.69 -7.42 -8.36
CA PHE A 240 -3.18 -6.87 -7.10
C PHE A 240 -2.20 -5.71 -7.34
N ALA A 241 -2.32 -4.68 -6.51
CA ALA A 241 -1.39 -3.55 -6.45
C ALA A 241 -0.61 -3.60 -5.12
N GLY A 242 0.10 -4.71 -4.88
CA GLY A 242 0.81 -4.97 -3.63
C GLY A 242 -0.15 -4.95 -2.42
N PRO A 243 0.22 -4.28 -1.31
CA PRO A 243 -0.62 -4.20 -0.11
C PRO A 243 -1.77 -3.19 -0.21
N ILE A 244 -1.83 -2.39 -1.28
CA ILE A 244 -2.82 -1.29 -1.42
C ILE A 244 -4.22 -1.85 -1.68
N GLY A 245 -4.33 -2.97 -2.37
CA GLY A 245 -5.60 -3.57 -2.73
C GLY A 245 -5.58 -4.31 -4.06
N HIS A 246 -6.76 -4.53 -4.61
CA HIS A 246 -6.92 -5.25 -5.86
C HIS A 246 -8.10 -4.75 -6.71
N LEU A 247 -8.12 -5.12 -7.98
CA LEU A 247 -9.28 -5.01 -8.87
C LEU A 247 -9.72 -6.41 -9.27
N GLY A 248 -10.96 -6.77 -9.01
CA GLY A 248 -11.54 -8.05 -9.37
C GLY A 248 -12.54 -7.94 -10.52
N VAL A 249 -12.54 -8.95 -11.39
CA VAL A 249 -13.62 -9.18 -12.36
C VAL A 249 -14.04 -10.63 -12.28
N ALA A 250 -15.35 -10.86 -12.16
CA ALA A 250 -15.90 -12.17 -11.90
C ALA A 250 -17.19 -12.43 -12.67
N LEU A 251 -17.46 -13.71 -12.88
CA LEU A 251 -18.75 -14.22 -13.33
C LEU A 251 -19.32 -15.10 -12.23
N GLY A 252 -20.56 -14.82 -11.85
CA GLY A 252 -21.24 -15.58 -10.82
C GLY A 252 -22.62 -16.03 -11.25
N THR A 253 -23.08 -17.07 -10.57
CA THR A 253 -24.43 -17.62 -10.74
C THR A 253 -25.01 -17.95 -9.38
N SER A 254 -26.33 -17.83 -9.24
CA SER A 254 -27.08 -18.25 -8.07
C SER A 254 -28.29 -19.09 -8.44
N TYR A 255 -28.67 -19.99 -7.54
CA TYR A 255 -29.76 -20.96 -7.72
C TYR A 255 -31.13 -20.30 -7.92
N ASP A 256 -31.28 -19.04 -7.53
CA ASP A 256 -32.44 -18.21 -7.83
C ASP A 256 -32.52 -17.74 -9.31
N GLY A 257 -31.58 -18.18 -10.15
CA GLY A 257 -31.55 -17.99 -11.60
C GLY A 257 -30.77 -16.76 -12.07
N SER A 258 -30.15 -15.98 -11.17
CA SER A 258 -29.37 -14.81 -11.57
C SER A 258 -27.95 -15.21 -12.00
N THR A 259 -27.61 -14.95 -13.27
CA THR A 259 -26.22 -14.91 -13.73
C THR A 259 -25.80 -13.46 -13.80
N TYR A 260 -24.60 -13.16 -13.32
CA TYR A 260 -24.15 -11.78 -13.15
C TYR A 260 -22.64 -11.67 -13.38
N THR A 261 -22.24 -10.48 -13.80
CA THR A 261 -20.84 -10.07 -13.81
C THR A 261 -20.58 -9.19 -12.58
N VAL A 262 -19.46 -9.38 -11.91
CA VAL A 262 -18.99 -8.49 -10.84
C VAL A 262 -17.73 -7.79 -11.30
N ILE A 263 -17.65 -6.48 -11.03
CA ILE A 263 -16.42 -5.70 -11.11
C ILE A 263 -16.23 -5.09 -9.72
N GLU A 264 -15.13 -5.42 -9.05
CA GLU A 264 -14.89 -5.04 -7.65
C GLU A 264 -13.54 -4.35 -7.47
N GLY A 265 -13.50 -3.37 -6.57
CA GLY A 265 -12.28 -2.75 -6.06
C GLY A 265 -12.07 -3.17 -4.60
N GLY A 266 -10.97 -3.88 -4.35
CA GLY A 266 -10.48 -4.27 -3.03
C GLY A 266 -9.63 -3.18 -2.40
N LEU A 267 -9.90 -2.88 -1.14
CA LEU A 267 -9.18 -1.94 -0.28
C LEU A 267 -8.63 -2.71 0.92
N ASP A 268 -7.61 -3.52 0.67
CA ASP A 268 -7.21 -4.59 1.59
C ASP A 268 -6.55 -4.09 2.90
N TRP A 269 -6.07 -2.84 2.92
CA TRP A 269 -5.56 -2.16 4.12
C TRP A 269 -6.62 -1.51 5.01
N VAL A 270 -7.85 -1.32 4.51
CA VAL A 270 -8.89 -0.54 5.22
C VAL A 270 -9.26 -1.20 6.54
N LEU A 271 -9.42 -2.53 6.56
CA LEU A 271 -9.75 -3.24 7.79
C LEU A 271 -8.64 -3.10 8.84
N THR A 272 -7.37 -3.20 8.40
CA THR A 272 -6.20 -2.99 9.25
C THR A 272 -6.16 -1.58 9.84
N LEU A 273 -6.41 -0.55 9.03
CA LEU A 273 -6.46 0.83 9.54
C LEU A 273 -7.66 1.07 10.46
N MET A 274 -8.82 0.47 10.18
CA MET A 274 -9.97 0.57 11.07
C MET A 274 -9.70 -0.07 12.42
N VAL A 275 -9.04 -1.24 12.46
CA VAL A 275 -8.62 -1.86 13.72
C VAL A 275 -7.61 -0.99 14.45
N LEU A 276 -6.56 -0.50 13.77
CA LEU A 276 -5.54 0.35 14.37
C LEU A 276 -6.10 1.69 14.89
N ALA A 277 -7.12 2.25 14.24
CA ALA A 277 -7.77 3.49 14.69
C ALA A 277 -8.64 3.32 15.95
N HIS A 278 -8.93 2.07 16.36
CA HIS A 278 -9.75 1.74 17.53
C HIS A 278 -8.95 1.01 18.63
N LEU A 279 -7.63 0.88 18.47
CA LEU A 279 -6.68 0.42 19.49
C LEU A 279 -5.98 1.62 20.13
#